data_AF-A0A832GWQ3-F1
#
_entry.id   AF-A0A832GWQ3-F1
#
_cell.length_a   1.000
_cell.length_b   1.000
_cell.length_c   1.000
_cell.angle_alpha   90.00
_cell.angle_beta   90.00
_cell.angle_gamma   90.00
#
_symmetry.space_group_name_H-M   'P 1'
#
loop_
_entity.id
_entity.type
_entity.pdbx_description
1 polymer ?
#
loop_
_entity_poly.entity_id
_entity_poly.type
_entity_poly.pdbx_seq_one_letter_code
_entity_poly.pdbx_strand_id
1 'polypeptide(L)'
;MPQFVGLACSSWEEMVFGRALRPLRYGLGLEVGAGRVVPELKYWPSRSAEEAGRIVDEFASITRDVLERAVDLGVEALQLETELSHATTLNPKVAREIVEVQKGIMERYHTEYGI
;
A
#
# COMPACT_ATOMS: atom_id res chain seq x y z
N MET A 1 -27.03 8.40 0.54
CA MET A 1 -26.08 7.27 0.47
C MET A 1 -26.87 5.99 0.24
N PRO A 2 -26.40 5.06 -0.59
CA PRO A 2 -27.04 3.75 -0.71
C PRO A 2 -26.98 3.02 0.64
N GLN A 3 -28.06 2.33 1.00
CA GLN A 3 -28.16 1.51 2.19
C GLN A 3 -28.05 0.04 1.80
N PHE A 4 -27.20 -0.73 2.50
CA PHE A 4 -27.18 -2.17 2.36
C PHE A 4 -28.37 -2.76 3.11
N VAL A 5 -29.27 -3.43 2.38
CA VAL A 5 -30.50 -4.05 2.93
C VAL A 5 -30.42 -5.58 2.97
N GLY A 6 -29.26 -6.15 2.64
CA GLY A 6 -29.03 -7.58 2.60
C GLY A 6 -27.54 -7.94 2.51
N LEU A 7 -27.23 -9.21 2.73
CA LEU A 7 -25.89 -9.76 2.61
C LEU A 7 -25.55 -10.04 1.13
N ALA A 8 -24.28 -9.86 0.79
CA ALA A 8 -23.80 -10.15 -0.57
C ALA A 8 -23.52 -11.65 -0.78
N CYS A 9 -23.05 -12.36 0.26
CA CYS A 9 -22.89 -13.80 0.25
C CYS A 9 -24.14 -14.47 0.83
N SER A 10 -24.53 -15.62 0.29
CA SER A 10 -25.71 -16.35 0.78
C SER A 10 -25.37 -17.21 2.01
N SER A 11 -24.09 -17.57 2.17
CA SER A 11 -23.59 -18.33 3.31
C SER A 11 -22.14 -17.98 3.65
N TRP A 12 -21.71 -18.27 4.87
CA TRP A 12 -20.34 -17.98 5.34
C TRP A 12 -19.30 -18.88 4.65
N GLU A 13 -19.70 -20.05 4.16
CA GLU A 13 -18.86 -20.98 3.41
C GLU A 13 -18.38 -20.39 2.06
N GLU A 14 -19.08 -19.39 1.52
CA GLU A 14 -18.66 -18.67 0.31
C GLU A 14 -17.52 -17.68 0.59
N MET A 15 -17.28 -17.32 1.85
CA MET A 15 -16.28 -16.34 2.27
C MET A 15 -14.92 -17.02 2.44
N VAL A 16 -14.06 -16.90 1.42
CA VAL A 16 -12.70 -17.45 1.44
C VAL A 16 -11.66 -16.35 1.20
N PHE A 17 -10.51 -16.48 1.84
CA PHE A 17 -9.42 -15.51 1.71
C PHE A 17 -8.98 -15.33 0.25
N GLY A 18 -8.66 -14.08 -0.10
CA GLY A 18 -8.21 -13.71 -1.44
C GLY A 18 -9.30 -13.65 -2.50
N ARG A 19 -10.57 -13.94 -2.19
CA ARG A 19 -11.70 -13.80 -3.12
C ARG A 19 -12.73 -12.81 -2.60
N ALA A 20 -13.23 -11.97 -3.50
CA ALA A 20 -14.36 -11.08 -3.26
C ALA A 20 -15.37 -11.21 -4.40
N LEU A 21 -16.65 -11.03 -4.10
CA LEU A 21 -17.72 -11.01 -5.12
C LEU A 21 -17.54 -9.88 -6.13
N ARG A 22 -16.83 -8.82 -5.74
CA ARG A 22 -16.49 -7.66 -6.57
C ARG A 22 -15.00 -7.35 -6.38
N PRO A 23 -14.10 -8.00 -7.13
CA PRO A 23 -12.68 -7.69 -7.09
C PRO A 23 -12.41 -6.23 -7.47
N LEU A 24 -11.32 -5.68 -6.95
CA LEU A 24 -10.87 -4.32 -7.26
C LEU A 24 -9.56 -4.37 -8.03
N ARG A 25 -9.41 -3.44 -8.98
CA ARG A 25 -8.17 -3.20 -9.71
C ARG A 25 -7.71 -1.77 -9.52
N TYR A 26 -6.47 -1.57 -9.10
CA TYR A 26 -5.91 -0.25 -8.81
C TYR A 26 -4.38 -0.27 -8.79
N GLY A 27 -3.76 0.87 -8.49
CA GLY A 27 -2.31 0.99 -8.39
C GLY A 27 -1.62 0.70 -9.73
N LEU A 28 -0.51 -0.04 -9.67
CA LEU A 28 0.29 -0.45 -10.83
C LEU A 28 -0.20 -1.79 -11.39
N GLY A 29 -1.51 -1.91 -11.60
CA GLY A 29 -2.13 -3.13 -12.14
C GLY A 29 -2.48 -4.21 -11.10
N LEU A 30 -2.44 -3.87 -9.81
CA LEU A 30 -2.81 -4.76 -8.72
C LEU A 30 -4.30 -5.13 -8.78
N GLU A 31 -4.60 -6.42 -8.56
CA GLU A 31 -5.96 -6.93 -8.40
C GLU A 31 -6.15 -7.56 -7.01
N VAL A 32 -7.13 -7.07 -6.23
CA VAL A 32 -7.44 -7.58 -4.89
C VAL A 32 -8.82 -8.23 -4.88
N GLY A 33 -8.91 -9.38 -4.21
CA GLY A 33 -10.12 -10.22 -4.21
C GLY A 33 -10.26 -11.08 -5.48
N ALA A 34 -9.22 -11.17 -6.31
CA ALA A 34 -9.20 -11.89 -7.59
C ALA A 34 -8.61 -13.31 -7.50
N GLY A 35 -8.68 -13.95 -6.32
CA GLY A 35 -8.20 -15.33 -6.10
C GLY A 35 -6.82 -15.45 -5.48
N ARG A 36 -6.21 -14.35 -5.03
CA ARG A 36 -4.92 -14.34 -4.31
C ARG A 36 -5.01 -13.41 -3.10
N VAL A 37 -4.26 -13.75 -2.05
CA VAL A 37 -4.07 -12.87 -0.89
C VAL A 37 -2.86 -11.98 -1.18
N VAL A 38 -3.05 -10.68 -1.11
CA VAL A 38 -1.99 -9.68 -1.30
C VAL A 38 -1.56 -9.19 0.08
N PRO A 39 -0.26 -9.26 0.42
CA PRO A 39 0.22 -8.68 1.67
C PRO A 39 0.12 -7.15 1.62
N GLU A 40 -0.38 -6.58 2.71
CA GLU A 40 -0.36 -5.14 2.95
C GLU A 40 0.65 -4.86 4.07
N LEU A 41 1.68 -4.08 3.75
CA LEU A 41 2.69 -3.71 4.72
C LEU A 41 2.47 -2.27 5.18
N LYS A 42 2.26 -2.15 6.49
CA LYS A 42 2.21 -0.89 7.19
C LYS A 42 3.55 -0.60 7.86
N TYR A 43 3.98 0.65 7.79
CA TYR A 43 5.24 1.11 8.37
C TYR A 43 5.08 2.47 9.03
N TRP A 44 5.96 2.77 9.97
CA TRP A 44 6.01 4.06 10.66
C TRP A 44 7.43 4.61 10.63
N PRO A 45 7.63 5.88 10.26
CA PRO A 45 8.96 6.48 10.23
C PRO A 45 9.54 6.65 11.64
N SER A 46 10.86 6.70 11.77
CA SER A 46 11.47 6.97 13.07
C SER A 46 11.09 8.37 13.59
N ARG A 47 10.90 8.49 14.91
CA ARG A 47 10.62 9.80 15.55
C ARG A 47 11.71 10.83 15.26
N SER A 48 12.96 10.39 15.23
CA SER A 48 14.11 11.25 14.94
C SER A 48 14.10 11.79 13.51
N ALA A 49 13.56 11.07 12.53
CA ALA A 49 13.38 11.59 11.18
C ALA A 49 12.33 12.71 11.14
N GLU A 50 11.23 12.56 11.89
CA GLU A 50 10.19 13.58 11.99
C GLU A 50 10.70 14.86 12.66
N GLU A 51 11.38 14.72 13.81
CA GLU A 51 11.98 15.84 14.55
C GLU A 51 13.05 16.58 13.72
N ALA A 52 13.78 15.85 12.87
CA ALA A 52 14.80 16.41 11.97
C ALA A 52 14.23 16.95 10.65
N GLY A 53 12.92 16.85 10.40
CA GLY A 53 12.30 17.27 9.13
C GLY A 53 12.68 16.40 7.92
N ARG A 54 13.16 15.17 8.14
CA ARG A 54 13.60 14.21 7.11
C ARG A 54 12.58 13.12 6.82
N ILE A 55 11.30 13.40 7.07
CA ILE A 55 10.22 12.42 6.98
C ILE A 55 10.06 11.85 5.56
N VAL A 56 10.23 12.70 4.54
CA VAL A 56 10.11 12.32 3.12
C VAL A 56 11.21 11.32 2.75
N ASP A 57 12.45 11.61 3.15
CA ASP A 57 13.61 10.75 2.88
C ASP A 57 13.49 9.39 3.58
N GLU A 58 12.97 9.38 4.82
CA GLU A 58 12.74 8.17 5.59
C GLU A 58 11.70 7.27 4.90
N PHE A 59 10.55 7.82 4.51
CA PHE A 59 9.54 7.07 3.75
C PHE A 59 10.09 6.57 2.41
N ALA A 60 10.93 7.35 1.74
CA ALA A 60 11.61 6.93 0.53
C ALA A 60 12.54 5.72 0.78
N SER A 61 13.26 5.71 1.90
CA SER A 61 14.13 4.59 2.30
C SER A 61 13.31 3.35 2.58
N ILE A 62 12.28 3.47 3.43
CA ILE A 62 11.39 2.36 3.77
C ILE A 62 10.79 1.74 2.50
N THR A 63 10.30 2.55 1.56
CA THR A 63 9.73 2.03 0.30
C THR A 63 10.76 1.27 -0.52
N ARG A 64 12.01 1.74 -0.62
CA ARG A 64 13.07 0.99 -1.32
C ARG A 64 13.39 -0.31 -0.61
N ASP A 65 13.61 -0.27 0.70
CA ASP A 65 14.02 -1.44 1.48
C ASP A 65 12.96 -2.56 1.43
N VAL A 66 11.68 -2.17 1.47
CA VAL A 66 10.56 -3.11 1.35
C VAL A 66 10.48 -3.72 -0.05
N LEU A 67 10.57 -2.90 -1.10
CA LEU A 67 10.46 -3.39 -2.48
C LEU A 67 11.66 -4.24 -2.88
N GLU A 68 12.88 -3.85 -2.49
CA GLU A 68 14.09 -4.66 -2.68
C GLU A 68 13.91 -6.03 -2.01
N ARG A 69 13.44 -6.05 -0.76
CA ARG A 69 13.18 -7.30 -0.04
C ARG A 69 12.08 -8.13 -0.68
N ALA A 70 11.06 -7.49 -1.25
CA ALA A 70 9.97 -8.16 -1.94
C ALA A 70 10.47 -8.83 -3.23
N VAL A 71 11.32 -8.15 -4.00
CA VAL A 71 11.99 -8.70 -5.18
C VAL A 71 12.90 -9.88 -4.79
N ASP A 72 13.73 -9.73 -3.77
CA ASP A 72 14.62 -10.79 -3.27
C ASP A 72 13.87 -12.08 -2.87
N LEU A 73 12.67 -11.92 -2.33
CA LEU A 73 11.83 -13.02 -1.89
C LEU A 73 10.92 -13.58 -2.99
N GLY A 74 10.91 -12.98 -4.18
CA GLY A 74 10.00 -13.35 -5.28
C GLY A 74 8.53 -13.08 -4.94
N VAL A 75 8.24 -12.03 -4.18
CA VAL A 75 6.87 -11.59 -3.90
C VAL A 75 6.26 -11.07 -5.20
N GLU A 76 5.12 -11.62 -5.61
CA GLU A 76 4.47 -11.25 -6.88
C GLU A 76 3.73 -9.91 -6.83
N ALA A 77 3.21 -9.53 -5.66
CA ALA A 77 2.44 -8.32 -5.46
C ALA A 77 2.37 -7.96 -3.97
N LEU A 78 2.31 -6.67 -3.66
CA LEU A 78 2.11 -6.15 -2.31
C LEU A 78 1.46 -4.76 -2.34
N GLN A 79 0.83 -4.39 -1.22
CA GLN A 79 0.36 -3.03 -0.96
C GLN A 79 1.22 -2.40 0.13
N LEU A 80 1.57 -1.13 -0.06
CA LEU A 80 2.25 -0.32 0.94
C LEU A 80 1.24 0.66 1.55
N GLU A 81 1.02 0.56 2.86
CA GLU A 81 0.12 1.45 3.60
C GLU A 81 0.93 2.53 4.33
N THR A 82 0.72 3.79 3.93
CA THR A 82 1.32 4.95 4.58
C THR A 82 0.29 5.62 5.50
N GLU A 83 0.40 5.36 6.81
CA GLU A 83 -0.30 6.17 7.82
C GLU A 83 0.47 7.47 8.06
N LEU A 84 -0.21 8.61 7.89
CA LEU A 84 0.39 9.92 8.13
C LEU A 84 0.28 10.31 9.62
N SER A 85 1.35 10.90 10.17
CA SER A 85 1.30 11.52 11.49
C SER A 85 0.31 12.69 11.51
N HIS A 86 -0.11 13.12 12.70
CA HIS A 86 -0.97 14.30 12.84
C HIS A 86 -0.33 15.55 12.20
N ALA A 87 0.96 15.78 12.47
CA ALA A 87 1.70 16.91 11.92
C ALA A 87 1.79 16.86 10.39
N THR A 88 2.05 15.67 9.83
CA THR A 88 2.10 15.46 8.38
C THR A 88 0.73 15.64 7.73
N THR A 89 -0.33 15.15 8.37
CA THR A 89 -1.72 15.30 7.90
C THR A 89 -2.14 16.76 7.83
N LEU A 90 -1.72 17.58 8.80
CA LEU A 90 -1.97 19.02 8.81
C LEU A 90 -1.10 19.80 7.82
N ASN A 91 -0.12 19.15 7.18
CA ASN A 91 0.73 19.74 6.15
C ASN A 91 0.58 19.01 4.81
N PRO A 92 -0.44 19.35 3.99
CA PRO A 92 -0.71 18.68 2.71
C PRO A 92 0.45 18.69 1.72
N LYS A 93 1.37 19.67 1.81
CA LYS A 93 2.55 19.71 0.93
C LYS A 93 3.50 18.56 1.24
N VAL A 94 3.83 18.37 2.52
CA VAL A 94 4.70 17.26 2.95
C VAL A 94 4.02 15.92 2.71
N ALA A 95 2.72 15.80 3.01
CA ALA A 95 1.95 14.59 2.70
C ALA A 95 2.02 14.23 1.20
N ARG A 96 1.88 15.23 0.32
CA ARG A 96 2.00 15.05 -1.12
C ARG A 96 3.42 14.61 -1.52
N GLU A 97 4.45 15.26 -0.99
CA GLU A 97 5.85 14.91 -1.28
C GLU A 97 6.17 13.46 -0.90
N ILE A 98 5.68 13.00 0.26
CA ILE A 98 5.81 11.59 0.67
C ILE A 98 5.18 10.68 -0.39
N VAL A 99 3.92 10.91 -0.74
CA VAL A 99 3.18 10.06 -1.70
C VAL A 99 3.84 10.06 -3.08
N GLU A 100 4.28 11.22 -3.58
CA GLU A 100 4.94 11.35 -4.88
C GLU A 100 6.27 10.57 -4.91
N VAL A 101 7.09 10.68 -3.87
CA VAL A 101 8.37 9.97 -3.78
C VAL A 101 8.15 8.46 -3.69
N GLN A 102 7.23 8.00 -2.85
CA GLN A 102 6.93 6.57 -2.74
C GLN A 102 6.40 6.02 -4.06
N LYS A 103 5.48 6.74 -4.72
CA LYS A 103 4.93 6.34 -6.02
C LYS A 103 6.00 6.27 -7.11
N GLY A 104 6.89 7.25 -7.19
CA GLY A 104 7.98 7.23 -8.17
C GLY A 104 8.96 6.07 -7.94
N ILE A 105 9.15 5.62 -6.69
CA ILE A 105 9.92 4.40 -6.41
C ILE A 105 9.15 3.16 -6.85
N MET A 106 7.88 3.03 -6.48
CA MET A 106 7.03 1.89 -6.87
C MET A 106 6.95 1.73 -8.41
N GLU A 107 6.79 2.83 -9.15
CA GLU A 107 6.74 2.81 -10.62
C GLU A 107 8.04 2.28 -11.25
N ARG A 108 9.20 2.59 -10.65
CA ARG A 108 10.49 2.06 -11.11
C ARG A 108 10.60 0.57 -10.86
N TYR A 109 10.29 0.11 -9.65
CA TYR A 109 10.36 -1.32 -9.32
C TYR A 109 9.36 -2.15 -10.15
N HIS A 110 8.16 -1.63 -10.37
CA HIS A 110 7.19 -2.27 -11.26
C HIS A 110 7.70 -2.36 -12.70
N THR A 111 8.36 -1.32 -13.21
CA THR A 111 8.92 -1.33 -14.58
C THR A 111 10.09 -2.30 -14.72
N GLU A 112 10.94 -2.40 -13.69
CA GLU A 112 12.18 -3.18 -13.73
C GLU A 112 11.97 -4.67 -13.38
N TYR A 113 11.10 -4.94 -12.40
CA TYR A 113 10.92 -6.28 -11.84
C TYR A 113 9.49 -6.85 -12.01
N GLY A 114 8.52 -6.02 -12.40
CA GLY A 114 7.12 -6.43 -12.58
C GLY A 114 6.34 -6.61 -11.28
N ILE A 115 6.84 -6.07 -10.16
CA ILE A 115 6.20 -6.09 -8.83
C ILE A 115 5.32 -4.87 -8.57
#